data_AF-A0AAN8FSY6-F1
#
_entry.id   AF-A0AAN8FSY6-F1
#
_cell.length_a   1.000
_cell.length_b   1.000
_cell.length_c   1.000
_cell.angle_alpha   90.00
_cell.angle_beta   90.00
_cell.angle_gamma   90.00
#
_symmetry.space_group_name_H-M   'P 1'
#
loop_
_entity.id
_entity.type
_entity.pdbx_description
1 polymer ?
#
loop_
_entity_poly.entity_id
_entity_poly.type
_entity_poly.pdbx_seq_one_letter_code
_entity_poly.pdbx_strand_id
1 'polypeptide(L)'
;MRPNASGEWVVVECDWFDQIRAMQNNYFWVLHLKGSSIVFLYGIVCTFGALANLIVLFAFIRTSNLRNLRNSFIVNLACSDLLLCVVTAPVTLYTSANAFWPFGDIACKVLASVQAVNTFVSSLTLALIAMDRVLLTKYPVRWRLAATASIICYCIVWIVSMVIALPYSLTVKSQKFDKVEPWNDVHTPAMLSICGRSYPEICMEIQDTWERAYISKTTFTITVLAIQYLLPLFALAYAYVQIGSTIRRRSKVSRTINQARRMSMQSRN
;
A
#
# COMPACT_ATOMS: atom_id res chain seq x y z
N MET A 1 -31.18 -15.29 33.30
CA MET A 1 -32.57 -15.59 32.91
C MET A 1 -33.29 -14.26 32.69
N ARG A 2 -34.24 -14.19 31.75
CA ARG A 2 -35.09 -12.99 31.49
C ARG A 2 -36.56 -13.41 31.39
N PRO A 3 -37.52 -12.58 31.85
CA PRO A 3 -38.93 -12.83 31.61
C PRO A 3 -39.27 -12.62 30.11
N ASN A 4 -40.01 -13.54 29.49
CA ASN A 4 -40.57 -13.36 28.15
C ASN A 4 -41.86 -12.51 28.19
N ALA A 5 -42.48 -12.29 27.02
CA ALA A 5 -43.73 -11.51 26.90
C ALA A 5 -44.92 -12.13 27.67
N SER A 6 -44.86 -13.41 28.03
CA SER A 6 -45.84 -14.11 28.89
C SER A 6 -45.43 -14.17 30.37
N GLY A 7 -44.32 -13.54 30.76
CA GLY A 7 -43.84 -13.48 32.14
C GLY A 7 -43.04 -14.70 32.61
N GLU A 8 -42.74 -15.67 31.74
CA GLU A 8 -41.94 -16.85 32.06
C GLU A 8 -40.44 -16.55 31.99
N TRP A 9 -39.69 -17.08 32.95
CA TRP A 9 -38.23 -16.94 32.99
C TRP A 9 -37.56 -17.88 31.99
N VAL A 10 -36.97 -17.31 30.95
CA VAL A 10 -36.24 -18.04 29.92
C VAL A 10 -34.73 -17.85 30.12
N VAL A 11 -33.94 -18.87 29.77
CA VAL A 11 -32.48 -18.77 29.72
C VAL A 11 -32.10 -17.75 28.64
N VAL A 12 -31.11 -16.91 28.93
CA VAL A 12 -30.58 -15.97 27.94
C VAL A 12 -29.63 -16.75 27.04
N GLU A 13 -30.01 -16.94 25.77
CA GLU A 13 -29.17 -17.59 24.77
C GLU A 13 -28.09 -16.64 24.26
N CYS A 14 -26.85 -16.84 24.70
CA CYS A 14 -25.71 -16.02 24.30
C CYS A 14 -25.17 -16.37 22.90
N ASP A 15 -25.49 -17.57 22.38
CA ASP A 15 -25.07 -18.07 21.07
C ASP A 15 -25.64 -17.26 19.90
N TRP A 16 -26.73 -16.52 20.15
CA TRP A 16 -27.34 -15.61 19.20
C TRP A 16 -26.36 -14.60 18.59
N PHE A 17 -25.41 -14.08 19.38
CA PHE A 17 -24.39 -13.16 18.89
C PHE A 17 -23.41 -13.82 17.92
N ASP A 18 -23.05 -15.08 18.18
CA ASP A 18 -22.18 -15.85 17.30
C ASP A 18 -22.92 -16.22 16.01
N GLN A 19 -24.23 -16.48 16.08
CA GLN A 19 -25.09 -16.65 14.91
C GLN A 19 -25.21 -15.37 14.07
N ILE A 20 -25.38 -14.18 14.67
CA ILE A 20 -25.39 -12.91 13.93
C ILE A 20 -24.06 -12.69 13.23
N ARG A 21 -22.95 -12.88 13.94
CA ARG A 21 -21.61 -12.74 13.36
C ARG A 21 -21.42 -13.71 12.20
N ALA A 22 -21.87 -14.95 12.36
CA ALA A 22 -21.83 -15.96 11.30
C ALA A 22 -22.73 -15.60 10.12
N MET A 23 -23.93 -15.05 10.36
CA MET A 23 -24.84 -14.58 9.31
C MET A 23 -24.28 -13.38 8.56
N GLN A 24 -23.73 -12.37 9.23
CA GLN A 24 -23.10 -11.21 8.58
C GLN A 24 -21.88 -11.62 7.75
N ASN A 25 -21.04 -12.52 8.29
CA ASN A 25 -19.92 -13.09 7.56
C ASN A 25 -20.42 -13.89 6.34
N ASN A 26 -21.41 -14.78 6.54
CA ASN A 26 -21.99 -15.56 5.45
C ASN A 26 -22.69 -14.68 4.40
N TYR A 27 -23.37 -13.59 4.75
CA TYR A 27 -24.00 -12.70 3.78
C TYR A 27 -22.95 -12.08 2.83
N PHE A 28 -21.76 -11.77 3.35
CA PHE A 28 -20.61 -11.34 2.55
C PHE A 28 -20.10 -12.44 1.60
N TRP A 29 -20.03 -13.70 2.07
CA TRP A 29 -19.62 -14.85 1.24
C TRP A 29 -20.70 -15.34 0.25
N VAL A 30 -21.98 -15.18 0.60
CA VAL A 30 -23.17 -15.72 -0.10
C VAL A 30 -23.65 -14.79 -1.21
N LEU A 31 -23.25 -13.51 -1.24
CA LEU A 31 -23.41 -12.64 -2.42
C LEU A 31 -22.46 -13.07 -3.57
N HIS A 32 -22.81 -14.21 -4.20
CA HIS A 32 -22.50 -14.71 -5.54
C HIS A 32 -21.06 -14.55 -6.08
N LEU A 33 -20.25 -15.63 -6.06
CA LEU A 33 -18.97 -15.83 -6.79
C LEU A 33 -17.83 -14.80 -6.54
N LYS A 34 -18.15 -13.57 -6.15
CA LYS A 34 -17.24 -12.43 -6.00
C LYS A 34 -16.31 -12.61 -4.80
N GLY A 35 -16.80 -13.14 -3.67
CA GLY A 35 -15.98 -13.38 -2.48
C GLY A 35 -14.84 -14.37 -2.75
N SER A 36 -15.14 -15.53 -3.35
CA SER A 36 -14.14 -16.53 -3.74
C SER A 36 -13.16 -15.97 -4.78
N SER A 37 -13.65 -15.20 -5.77
CA SER A 37 -12.77 -14.55 -6.74
C SER A 37 -11.84 -13.51 -6.10
N ILE A 38 -12.31 -12.70 -5.15
CA ILE A 38 -11.48 -11.71 -4.45
C ILE A 38 -10.37 -12.40 -3.66
N VAL A 39 -10.69 -13.44 -2.88
CA VAL A 39 -9.68 -14.22 -2.13
C VAL A 39 -8.65 -14.81 -3.07
N PHE A 40 -9.09 -15.41 -4.18
CA PHE A 40 -8.20 -16.01 -5.17
C PHE A 40 -7.27 -14.97 -5.80
N LEU A 41 -7.79 -13.81 -6.21
CA LEU A 41 -7.00 -12.73 -6.79
C LEU A 41 -6.00 -12.14 -5.79
N TYR A 42 -6.41 -11.90 -4.55
CA TYR A 42 -5.49 -11.48 -3.48
C TYR A 42 -4.40 -12.54 -3.26
N GLY A 43 -4.76 -13.82 -3.24
CA GLY A 43 -3.81 -14.93 -3.13
C GLY A 43 -2.77 -14.90 -4.25
N ILE A 44 -3.19 -14.75 -5.50
CA ILE A 44 -2.27 -14.64 -6.65
C ILE A 44 -1.37 -13.41 -6.49
N VAL A 45 -1.93 -12.22 -6.27
CA VAL A 45 -1.15 -10.99 -6.20
C VAL A 45 -0.15 -11.04 -5.05
N CYS A 46 -0.55 -11.49 -3.86
CA CYS A 46 0.34 -11.59 -2.71
C CYS A 46 1.43 -12.66 -2.91
N THR A 47 1.11 -13.82 -3.48
CA THR A 47 2.10 -14.90 -3.68
C THR A 47 3.13 -14.54 -4.74
N PHE A 48 2.70 -14.15 -5.93
CA PHE A 48 3.61 -13.76 -7.01
C PHE A 48 4.34 -12.45 -6.69
N GLY A 49 3.66 -11.48 -6.07
CA GLY A 49 4.25 -10.23 -5.62
C GLY A 49 5.33 -10.46 -4.56
N ALA A 50 5.06 -11.29 -3.55
CA ALA A 50 6.07 -11.64 -2.56
C ALA A 50 7.24 -12.43 -3.17
N LEU A 51 6.97 -13.43 -4.01
CA LEU A 51 8.03 -14.20 -4.66
C LEU A 51 8.94 -13.31 -5.51
N ALA A 52 8.36 -12.44 -6.34
CA ALA A 52 9.13 -11.52 -7.18
C ALA A 52 10.03 -10.60 -6.35
N ASN A 53 9.49 -10.00 -5.28
CA ASN A 53 10.25 -9.10 -4.43
C ASN A 53 11.30 -9.83 -3.57
N LEU A 54 11.03 -11.07 -3.14
CA LEU A 54 12.03 -11.93 -2.50
C LEU A 54 13.20 -12.25 -3.44
N ILE A 55 12.93 -12.53 -4.72
CA ILE A 55 13.97 -12.76 -5.73
C ILE A 55 14.84 -11.52 -5.88
N VAL A 56 14.24 -10.32 -5.91
CA VAL A 56 14.98 -9.04 -5.98
C VAL A 56 15.91 -8.88 -4.77
N LEU A 57 15.42 -9.12 -3.55
CA LEU A 57 16.24 -9.07 -2.34
C LEU A 57 17.35 -10.11 -2.36
N PHE A 58 17.03 -11.35 -2.74
CA PHE A 58 18.00 -12.43 -2.84
C PHE A 58 19.12 -12.11 -3.84
N ALA A 59 18.79 -11.60 -5.02
CA ALA A 59 19.75 -11.19 -6.02
C ALA A 59 20.67 -10.06 -5.51
N PHE A 60 20.12 -9.07 -4.82
CA PHE A 60 20.90 -7.99 -4.22
C PHE A 60 21.88 -8.51 -3.16
N ILE A 61 21.43 -9.44 -2.30
CA ILE A 61 22.28 -10.04 -1.27
C ILE A 61 23.35 -10.92 -1.92
N ARG A 62 23.04 -11.73 -2.93
CA ARG A 62 24.00 -12.66 -3.52
C ARG A 62 25.05 -12.01 -4.41
N THR A 63 24.70 -10.95 -5.12
CA THR A 63 25.58 -10.37 -6.13
C THR A 63 26.25 -9.09 -5.61
N SER A 64 27.53 -9.16 -5.27
CA SER A 64 28.32 -8.00 -4.78
C SER A 64 28.29 -6.80 -5.73
N ASN A 65 28.32 -7.03 -7.04
CA ASN A 65 28.22 -5.98 -8.07
C ASN A 65 26.88 -5.21 -8.03
N LEU A 66 25.82 -5.80 -7.48
CA LEU A 66 24.53 -5.15 -7.31
C LEU A 66 24.46 -4.31 -6.03
N ARG A 67 25.41 -4.40 -5.10
CA ARG A 67 25.40 -3.69 -3.82
C ARG A 67 25.93 -2.26 -3.96
N ASN A 68 25.23 -1.45 -4.74
CA ASN A 68 25.47 -0.02 -4.85
C ASN A 68 24.23 0.76 -4.40
N LEU A 69 24.41 2.03 -4.09
CA LEU A 69 23.37 2.84 -3.48
C LEU A 69 22.11 3.00 -4.33
N ARG A 70 22.26 3.00 -5.67
CA ARG A 70 21.11 3.05 -6.57
C ARG A 70 20.24 1.81 -6.46
N ASN A 71 20.87 0.66 -6.32
CA ASN A 71 20.17 -0.59 -6.12
C ASN A 71 19.57 -0.70 -4.70
N SER A 72 20.03 0.09 -3.73
CA SER A 72 19.37 0.23 -2.43
C SER A 72 17.95 0.80 -2.53
N PHE A 73 17.64 1.65 -3.52
CA PHE A 73 16.26 2.09 -3.77
C PHE A 73 15.36 0.94 -4.24
N ILE A 74 15.91 0.07 -5.10
CA ILE A 74 15.20 -1.12 -5.60
C ILE A 74 14.94 -2.09 -4.44
N VAL A 75 15.91 -2.25 -3.53
CA VAL A 75 15.76 -3.04 -2.30
C VAL A 75 14.69 -2.46 -1.39
N ASN A 76 14.67 -1.13 -1.19
CA ASN A 76 13.61 -0.50 -0.39
C ASN A 76 12.23 -0.73 -1.00
N LEU A 77 12.10 -0.58 -2.32
CA LEU A 77 10.85 -0.88 -3.03
C LEU A 77 10.44 -2.35 -2.82
N ALA A 78 11.39 -3.28 -2.92
CA ALA A 78 11.12 -4.70 -2.67
C ALA A 78 10.69 -4.98 -1.22
N CYS A 79 11.32 -4.34 -0.22
CA CYS A 79 10.90 -4.46 1.19
C CYS A 79 9.49 -3.88 1.41
N SER A 80 9.22 -2.71 0.82
CA SER A 80 7.91 -2.05 0.84
C SER A 80 6.83 -2.96 0.25
N ASP A 81 7.07 -3.51 -0.94
CA ASP A 81 6.11 -4.36 -1.62
C ASP A 81 5.94 -5.73 -0.91
N LEU A 82 6.98 -6.24 -0.24
CA LEU A 82 6.87 -7.41 0.64
C LEU A 82 5.99 -7.13 1.85
N LEU A 83 6.19 -6.00 2.52
CA LEU A 83 5.32 -5.58 3.63
C LEU A 83 3.88 -5.46 3.14
N LEU A 84 3.67 -4.95 1.92
CA LEU A 84 2.36 -4.89 1.32
C LEU A 84 1.75 -6.28 1.13
N CYS A 85 2.47 -7.19 0.47
CA CYS A 85 1.98 -8.53 0.11
C CYS A 85 1.79 -9.45 1.32
N VAL A 86 2.65 -9.34 2.34
CA VAL A 86 2.67 -10.26 3.48
C VAL A 86 1.82 -9.78 4.65
N VAL A 87 1.70 -8.45 4.83
CA VAL A 87 1.01 -7.88 5.99
C VAL A 87 -0.25 -7.13 5.58
N THR A 88 -0.11 -6.05 4.81
CA THR A 88 -1.24 -5.13 4.62
C THR A 88 -2.34 -5.70 3.72
N ALA A 89 -1.98 -6.43 2.66
CA ALA A 89 -2.96 -7.01 1.74
C ALA A 89 -3.74 -8.16 2.39
N PRO A 90 -3.13 -9.10 3.14
CA PRO A 90 -3.89 -10.07 3.94
C PRO A 90 -4.78 -9.44 5.01
N VAL A 91 -4.32 -8.38 5.70
CA VAL A 91 -5.14 -7.64 6.67
C VAL A 91 -6.32 -6.93 5.98
N THR A 92 -6.08 -6.35 4.79
CA THR A 92 -7.14 -5.73 3.97
C THR A 92 -8.14 -6.78 3.50
N LEU A 93 -7.66 -7.96 3.08
CA LEU A 93 -8.52 -9.08 2.73
C LEU A 93 -9.33 -9.54 3.95
N TYR A 94 -8.70 -9.65 5.12
CA TYR A 94 -9.38 -10.03 6.35
C TYR A 94 -10.51 -9.06 6.70
N THR A 95 -10.26 -7.74 6.66
CA THR A 95 -11.26 -6.70 6.95
C THR A 95 -12.33 -6.57 5.87
N SER A 96 -11.99 -6.90 4.63
CA SER A 96 -12.97 -6.96 3.55
C SER A 96 -13.86 -8.19 3.72
N ALA A 97 -13.26 -9.34 4.03
CA ALA A 97 -13.94 -10.63 4.16
C ALA A 97 -14.75 -10.75 5.47
N ASN A 98 -14.26 -10.14 6.55
CA ASN A 98 -14.89 -10.14 7.85
C ASN A 98 -15.35 -8.72 8.15
N ALA A 99 -16.63 -8.53 8.39
CA ALA A 99 -17.21 -7.23 8.74
C ALA A 99 -16.86 -6.75 10.17
N PHE A 100 -15.74 -7.22 10.75
CA PHE A 100 -15.29 -6.85 12.10
C PHE A 100 -13.77 -6.84 12.21
N TRP A 101 -13.26 -6.12 13.21
CA TRP A 101 -11.87 -5.89 13.52
C TRP A 101 -11.54 -6.32 14.95
N PRO A 102 -10.89 -7.49 15.15
CA PRO A 102 -10.63 -7.99 16.49
C PRO A 102 -9.29 -7.51 17.09
N PHE A 103 -8.44 -6.81 16.33
CA PHE A 103 -7.06 -6.49 16.74
C PHE A 103 -6.95 -5.21 17.58
N GLY A 104 -8.07 -4.52 17.83
CA GLY A 104 -8.14 -3.29 18.61
C GLY A 104 -7.64 -2.02 17.90
N ASP A 105 -7.82 -0.88 18.57
CA ASP A 105 -7.58 0.46 18.00
C ASP A 105 -6.12 0.73 17.61
N ILE A 106 -5.15 0.27 18.42
CA ILE A 106 -3.72 0.46 18.13
C ILE A 106 -3.36 -0.23 16.81
N ALA A 107 -3.78 -1.49 16.64
CA ALA A 107 -3.50 -2.24 15.43
C ALA A 107 -4.18 -1.61 14.21
N CYS A 108 -5.42 -1.14 14.35
CA CYS A 108 -6.16 -0.46 13.27
C CYS A 108 -5.37 0.77 12.77
N LYS A 109 -4.96 1.65 13.69
CA LYS A 109 -4.18 2.85 13.37
C LYS A 109 -2.84 2.52 12.75
N VAL A 110 -2.09 1.59 13.34
CA VAL A 110 -0.74 1.24 12.87
C VAL A 110 -0.80 0.60 11.50
N LEU A 111 -1.66 -0.40 11.29
CA LEU A 111 -1.73 -1.12 10.01
C LEU A 111 -2.23 -0.22 8.87
N ALA A 112 -3.24 0.61 9.12
CA ALA A 112 -3.71 1.59 8.15
C ALA A 112 -2.64 2.65 7.83
N SER A 113 -1.93 3.15 8.86
CA SER A 113 -0.86 4.13 8.66
C SER A 113 0.31 3.57 7.88
N VAL A 114 0.75 2.36 8.24
CA VAL A 114 1.83 1.66 7.54
C VAL A 114 1.45 1.45 6.07
N GLN A 115 0.23 0.96 5.80
CA GLN A 115 -0.25 0.79 4.43
C GLN A 115 -0.20 2.09 3.64
N ALA A 116 -0.74 3.19 4.20
CA ALA A 116 -0.75 4.49 3.53
C ALA A 116 0.66 5.02 3.24
N VAL A 117 1.54 5.04 4.25
CA VAL A 117 2.93 5.49 4.09
C VAL A 117 3.65 4.67 3.04
N ASN A 118 3.50 3.34 3.07
CA ASN A 118 4.16 2.42 2.16
C ASN A 118 3.75 2.65 0.70
N THR A 119 2.47 2.92 0.43
CA THR A 119 1.99 3.29 -0.90
C THR A 119 2.64 4.57 -1.43
N PHE A 120 2.78 5.60 -0.58
CA PHE A 120 3.49 6.83 -0.97
C PHE A 120 4.99 6.60 -1.18
N VAL A 121 5.64 5.85 -0.28
CA VAL A 121 7.07 5.53 -0.39
C VAL A 121 7.35 4.78 -1.70
N SER A 122 6.57 3.75 -2.04
CA SER A 122 6.74 2.99 -3.29
C SER A 122 6.59 3.88 -4.52
N SER A 123 5.52 4.68 -4.61
CA SER A 123 5.23 5.53 -5.77
C SER A 123 6.26 6.65 -5.97
N LEU A 124 6.65 7.35 -4.90
CA LEU A 124 7.68 8.39 -4.95
C LEU A 124 9.08 7.80 -5.21
N THR A 125 9.39 6.62 -4.68
CA THR A 125 10.64 5.91 -4.98
C THR A 125 10.73 5.53 -6.45
N LEU A 126 9.63 5.08 -7.06
CA LEU A 126 9.59 4.76 -8.49
C LEU A 126 9.87 6.00 -9.36
N ALA A 127 9.26 7.13 -9.02
CA ALA A 127 9.52 8.40 -9.69
C ALA A 127 10.99 8.84 -9.53
N LEU A 128 11.55 8.69 -8.32
CA LEU A 128 12.95 9.02 -8.04
C LEU A 128 13.92 8.15 -8.85
N ILE A 129 13.68 6.84 -8.91
CA ILE A 129 14.47 5.90 -9.73
C ILE A 129 14.43 6.33 -11.20
N ALA A 130 13.24 6.66 -11.73
CA ALA A 130 13.10 7.10 -13.11
C ALA A 130 13.95 8.36 -13.40
N MET A 131 13.91 9.35 -12.50
CA MET A 131 14.66 10.60 -12.65
C MET A 131 16.17 10.41 -12.52
N ASP A 132 16.63 9.56 -11.59
CA ASP A 132 18.05 9.23 -11.46
C ASP A 132 18.60 8.56 -12.74
N ARG A 133 17.80 7.71 -13.42
CA ARG A 133 18.20 7.13 -14.72
C ARG A 133 18.35 8.18 -15.82
N VAL A 134 17.54 9.23 -15.82
CA VAL A 134 17.70 10.37 -16.75
C VAL A 134 19.01 11.09 -16.47
N LEU A 135 19.28 11.39 -15.20
CA LEU A 135 20.48 12.12 -14.77
C LEU A 135 21.73 11.40 -15.24
N LEU A 136 21.86 10.09 -15.00
CA LEU A 136 22.98 9.28 -15.50
C LEU A 136 23.13 9.28 -17.01
N THR A 137 21.99 9.19 -17.70
CA THR A 137 21.99 9.07 -19.15
C THR A 137 22.46 10.37 -19.79
N LYS A 138 22.18 11.52 -19.17
CA LYS A 138 22.62 12.83 -19.65
C LYS A 138 23.99 13.24 -19.09
N TYR A 139 24.25 12.97 -17.82
CA TYR A 139 25.41 13.45 -17.08
C TYR A 139 26.05 12.27 -16.32
N PRO A 140 27.28 11.84 -16.67
CA PRO A 140 28.00 10.84 -15.89
C PRO A 140 28.48 11.48 -14.56
N VAL A 141 27.60 11.49 -13.56
CA VAL A 141 27.86 12.06 -12.22
C VAL A 141 28.93 11.24 -11.47
N ARG A 142 29.82 11.92 -10.73
CA ARG A 142 30.83 11.29 -9.88
C ARG A 142 30.17 10.49 -8.74
N TRP A 143 30.66 9.27 -8.51
CA TRP A 143 30.01 8.27 -7.64
C TRP A 143 29.79 8.72 -6.17
N ARG A 144 30.73 9.47 -5.56
CA ARG A 144 30.60 9.94 -4.16
C ARG A 144 29.46 10.94 -3.97
N LEU A 145 29.31 11.87 -4.91
CA LEU A 145 28.25 12.88 -4.85
C LEU A 145 26.87 12.25 -5.07
N ALA A 146 26.79 11.27 -5.98
CA ALA A 146 25.59 10.48 -6.19
C ALA A 146 25.20 9.67 -4.93
N ALA A 147 26.20 9.27 -4.12
CA ALA A 147 25.95 8.51 -2.91
C ALA A 147 25.22 9.35 -1.84
N THR A 148 25.80 10.48 -1.44
CA THR A 148 25.19 11.34 -0.43
C THR A 148 23.82 11.89 -0.89
N ALA A 149 23.69 12.29 -2.15
CA ALA A 149 22.44 12.82 -2.69
C ALA A 149 21.29 11.80 -2.63
N SER A 150 21.57 10.52 -2.91
CA SER A 150 20.54 9.48 -2.88
C SER A 150 20.02 9.19 -1.47
N ILE A 151 20.89 9.19 -0.45
CA ILE A 151 20.46 9.04 0.95
C ILE A 151 19.55 10.21 1.36
N ILE A 152 19.92 11.43 0.98
CA ILE A 152 19.10 12.63 1.26
C ILE A 152 17.74 12.50 0.56
N CYS A 153 17.71 12.17 -0.74
CA CYS A 153 16.46 11.95 -1.47
C CYS A 153 15.60 10.87 -0.82
N TYR A 154 16.21 9.80 -0.31
CA TYR A 154 15.53 8.75 0.40
C TYR A 154 14.85 9.25 1.69
N CYS A 155 15.59 9.96 2.54
CA CYS A 155 15.04 10.57 3.75
C CYS A 155 13.88 11.53 3.41
N ILE A 156 14.01 12.32 2.35
CA ILE A 156 12.96 13.21 1.87
C ILE A 156 11.72 12.42 1.46
N VAL A 157 11.86 11.34 0.68
CA VAL A 157 10.74 10.50 0.26
C VAL A 157 9.98 9.96 1.46
N TRP A 158 10.67 9.47 2.48
CA TRP A 158 10.03 8.95 3.70
C TRP A 158 9.31 10.04 4.48
N ILE A 159 9.96 11.18 4.72
CA ILE A 159 9.35 12.31 5.44
C ILE A 159 8.12 12.81 4.71
N VAL A 160 8.22 13.05 3.40
CA VAL A 160 7.09 13.51 2.57
C VAL A 160 5.95 12.48 2.58
N SER A 161 6.27 11.19 2.47
CA SER A 161 5.26 10.12 2.53
C SER A 161 4.52 10.09 3.86
N MET A 162 5.23 10.23 4.98
CA MET A 162 4.63 10.31 6.31
C MET A 162 3.76 11.54 6.48
N VAL A 163 4.22 12.71 6.00
CA VAL A 163 3.45 13.97 6.08
C VAL A 163 2.16 13.88 5.28
N ILE A 164 2.20 13.31 4.06
CA ILE A 164 1.00 13.16 3.22
C ILE A 164 0.05 12.10 3.79
N ALA A 165 0.57 11.02 4.38
CA ALA A 165 -0.25 9.97 4.99
C ALA A 165 -0.89 10.39 6.33
N LEU A 166 -0.32 11.39 7.01
CA LEU A 166 -0.71 11.78 8.38
C LEU A 166 -2.22 12.08 8.54
N PRO A 167 -2.88 12.87 7.67
CA PRO A 167 -4.32 13.14 7.83
C PRO A 167 -5.15 11.86 7.83
N TYR A 168 -4.85 10.93 6.93
CA TYR A 168 -5.49 9.62 6.88
C TYR A 168 -5.25 8.83 8.18
N SER A 169 -4.00 8.74 8.62
CA SER A 169 -3.62 8.06 9.87
C SER A 169 -4.34 8.58 11.12
N LEU A 170 -4.64 9.88 11.18
CA LEU A 170 -5.36 10.48 12.31
C LEU A 170 -6.87 10.21 12.27
N THR A 171 -7.42 9.96 11.08
CA THR A 171 -8.86 9.73 10.87
C THR A 171 -9.29 8.29 11.09
N VAL A 172 -8.38 7.34 10.91
CA VAL A 172 -8.66 5.91 11.09
C VAL A 172 -8.65 5.53 12.57
N LYS A 173 -9.72 4.88 13.05
CA LYS A 173 -9.80 4.32 14.40
C LYS A 173 -10.65 3.06 14.41
N SER A 174 -10.47 2.25 15.46
CA SER A 174 -11.40 1.17 15.76
C SER A 174 -12.60 1.73 16.52
N GLN A 175 -13.81 1.42 16.05
CA GLN A 175 -15.05 1.85 16.69
C GLN A 175 -16.00 0.66 16.86
N LYS A 176 -16.74 0.65 17.99
CA LYS A 176 -17.81 -0.32 18.24
C LYS A 176 -18.89 -0.19 17.17
N PHE A 177 -19.34 -1.32 16.66
CA PHE A 177 -20.39 -1.43 15.66
C PHE A 177 -21.75 -1.51 16.36
N ASP A 178 -22.16 -0.42 17.00
CA ASP A 178 -23.37 -0.32 17.84
C ASP A 178 -24.53 0.41 17.15
N LYS A 179 -24.28 1.12 16.04
CA LYS A 179 -25.29 1.96 15.36
C LYS A 179 -26.09 1.27 14.26
N VAL A 180 -25.84 0.00 13.98
CA VAL A 180 -26.46 -0.74 12.86
C VAL A 180 -27.24 -1.93 13.38
N GLU A 181 -28.40 -2.20 12.80
CA GLU A 181 -29.20 -3.38 13.16
C GLU A 181 -28.43 -4.70 12.88
N PRO A 182 -28.55 -5.72 13.74
CA PRO A 182 -29.34 -5.78 14.98
C PRO A 182 -28.63 -5.21 16.21
N TRP A 183 -27.39 -4.73 16.08
CA TRP A 183 -26.57 -4.26 17.20
C TRP A 183 -27.09 -2.96 17.85
N ASN A 184 -27.91 -2.19 17.13
CA ASN A 184 -28.56 -0.96 17.61
C ASN A 184 -29.83 -1.23 18.47
N ASP A 185 -30.16 -2.48 18.76
CA ASP A 185 -31.32 -2.81 19.60
C ASP A 185 -31.11 -2.41 21.08
N VAL A 186 -32.16 -1.89 21.72
CA VAL A 186 -32.14 -1.39 23.10
C VAL A 186 -31.74 -2.46 24.13
N HIS A 187 -32.01 -3.73 23.85
CA HIS A 187 -31.68 -4.84 24.73
C HIS A 187 -30.27 -5.40 24.51
N THR A 188 -29.60 -5.05 23.40
CA THR A 188 -28.25 -5.53 23.06
C THR A 188 -27.19 -5.21 24.13
N PRO A 189 -27.10 -3.99 24.71
CA PRO A 189 -26.10 -3.69 25.73
C PRO A 189 -26.25 -4.57 26.98
N ALA A 190 -27.49 -4.77 27.45
CA ALA A 190 -27.78 -5.61 28.61
C ALA A 190 -27.45 -7.08 28.32
N MET A 191 -27.81 -7.56 27.14
CA MET A 191 -27.56 -8.95 26.74
C MET A 191 -26.06 -9.24 26.56
N LEU A 192 -25.30 -8.31 25.98
CA LEU A 192 -23.83 -8.38 25.92
C LEU A 192 -23.20 -8.43 27.32
N SER A 193 -23.67 -7.58 28.24
CA SER A 193 -23.18 -7.56 29.62
C SER A 193 -23.46 -8.88 30.36
N ILE A 194 -24.66 -9.44 30.21
CA ILE A 194 -25.03 -10.74 30.83
C ILE A 194 -24.16 -11.88 30.28
N CYS A 195 -23.88 -11.85 28.98
CA CYS A 195 -23.10 -12.88 28.30
C CYS A 195 -21.57 -12.68 28.40
N GLY A 196 -21.10 -11.62 29.07
CA GLY A 196 -19.66 -11.29 29.13
C GLY A 196 -19.05 -11.00 27.74
N ARG A 197 -19.85 -10.52 26.80
CA ARG A 197 -19.45 -10.20 25.42
C ARG A 197 -19.33 -8.68 25.24
N SER A 198 -18.59 -8.27 24.22
CA SER A 198 -18.49 -6.87 23.80
C SER A 198 -19.01 -6.71 22.37
N TYR A 199 -19.42 -5.48 22.04
CA TYR A 199 -19.75 -5.12 20.66
C TYR A 199 -18.59 -5.48 19.71
N PRO A 200 -18.86 -5.99 18.50
CA PRO A 200 -17.84 -6.11 17.49
C PRO A 200 -17.30 -4.71 17.17
N GLU A 201 -16.00 -4.61 16.95
CA GLU A 201 -15.39 -3.39 16.47
C GLU A 201 -15.20 -3.44 14.96
N ILE A 202 -15.11 -2.29 14.32
CA ILE A 202 -14.71 -2.14 12.92
C ILE A 202 -13.60 -1.09 12.81
N CYS A 203 -12.66 -1.31 11.91
CA CYS A 203 -11.59 -0.36 11.61
C CYS A 203 -12.01 0.47 10.39
N MET A 204 -12.30 1.75 10.60
CA MET A 204 -12.76 2.63 9.53
C MET A 204 -12.28 4.07 9.72
N GLU A 205 -12.34 4.84 8.64
CA GLU A 205 -12.19 6.29 8.72
C GLU A 205 -13.40 6.92 9.42
N ILE A 206 -13.17 7.76 10.43
CA ILE A 206 -14.24 8.47 11.13
C ILE A 206 -14.53 9.79 10.42
N GLN A 207 -15.76 9.93 9.93
CA GLN A 207 -16.24 11.11 9.22
C GLN A 207 -16.13 12.40 10.05
N ASP A 208 -16.51 12.39 11.33
CA ASP A 208 -16.41 13.54 12.25
C ASP A 208 -14.96 14.05 12.42
N THR A 209 -13.96 13.21 12.12
CA THR A 209 -12.55 13.63 12.16
C THR A 209 -12.18 14.44 10.92
N TRP A 210 -12.75 14.11 9.76
CA TRP A 210 -12.59 14.89 8.53
C TRP A 210 -13.28 16.26 8.62
N GLU A 211 -14.41 16.37 9.31
CA GLU A 211 -15.12 17.65 9.48
C GLU A 211 -14.37 18.64 10.39
N ARG A 212 -13.61 18.13 11.37
CA ARG A 212 -12.75 18.94 12.24
C ARG A 212 -11.38 19.23 11.63
N ALA A 213 -11.00 18.51 10.59
CA ALA A 213 -9.73 18.72 9.90
C ALA A 213 -9.78 19.99 9.05
N TYR A 214 -8.62 20.63 8.88
CA TYR A 214 -8.49 21.79 7.99
C TYR A 214 -8.75 21.44 6.51
N ILE A 215 -8.50 20.19 6.12
CA ILE A 215 -8.63 19.70 4.75
C ILE A 215 -9.83 18.75 4.67
N SER A 216 -10.76 19.00 3.75
CA SER A 216 -11.91 18.11 3.53
C SER A 216 -11.47 16.77 2.92
N LYS A 217 -12.22 15.70 3.23
CA LYS A 217 -11.97 14.35 2.71
C LYS A 217 -11.83 14.34 1.18
N THR A 218 -12.75 14.99 0.47
CA THR A 218 -12.74 15.07 -1.01
C THR A 218 -11.47 15.73 -1.53
N THR A 219 -11.05 16.83 -0.93
CA THR A 219 -9.83 17.55 -1.34
C THR A 219 -8.59 16.70 -1.10
N PHE A 220 -8.53 16.03 0.05
CA PHE A 220 -7.45 15.11 0.38
C PHE A 220 -7.38 13.95 -0.62
N THR A 221 -8.49 13.26 -0.88
CA THR A 221 -8.55 12.14 -1.82
C THR A 221 -8.15 12.55 -3.24
N ILE A 222 -8.65 13.69 -3.74
CA ILE A 222 -8.30 14.18 -5.09
C ILE A 222 -6.81 14.53 -5.16
N THR A 223 -6.27 15.18 -4.12
CA THR A 223 -4.86 15.57 -4.05
C THR A 223 -3.96 14.34 -3.99
N VAL A 224 -4.31 13.35 -3.17
CA VAL A 224 -3.60 12.08 -3.08
C VAL A 224 -3.62 11.35 -4.42
N LEU A 225 -4.77 11.27 -5.08
CA LEU A 225 -4.89 10.63 -6.39
C LEU A 225 -4.05 11.35 -7.46
N ALA A 226 -4.08 12.68 -7.48
CA ALA A 226 -3.24 13.47 -8.39
C ALA A 226 -1.75 13.22 -8.14
N ILE A 227 -1.31 13.23 -6.87
CA ILE A 227 0.09 13.01 -6.50
C ILE A 227 0.51 11.57 -6.79
N GLN A 228 -0.28 10.55 -6.41
CA GLN A 228 0.11 9.15 -6.57
C GLN A 228 0.07 8.66 -8.02
N TYR A 229 -0.81 9.20 -8.86
CA TYR A 229 -0.93 8.76 -10.24
C TYR A 229 -0.21 9.68 -11.21
N LEU A 230 -0.49 10.99 -11.20
CA LEU A 230 0.01 11.88 -12.25
C LEU A 230 1.51 12.11 -12.13
N LEU A 231 2.04 12.27 -10.91
CA LEU A 231 3.47 12.56 -10.72
C LEU A 231 4.35 11.36 -11.12
N PRO A 232 4.12 10.12 -10.66
CA PRO A 232 4.91 8.97 -11.11
C PRO A 232 4.76 8.71 -12.61
N LEU A 233 3.55 8.81 -13.17
CA LEU A 233 3.34 8.62 -14.60
C LEU A 233 4.08 9.66 -15.43
N PHE A 234 4.00 10.93 -15.05
CA PHE A 234 4.73 12.00 -15.72
C PHE A 234 6.25 11.79 -15.62
N ALA A 235 6.76 11.49 -14.42
CA ALA A 235 8.19 11.23 -14.21
C ALA A 235 8.68 10.05 -15.05
N LEU A 236 7.93 8.95 -15.11
CA LEU A 236 8.25 7.78 -15.93
C LEU A 236 8.21 8.11 -17.42
N ALA A 237 7.13 8.74 -17.90
CA ALA A 237 6.98 9.09 -19.31
C ALA A 237 8.12 10.02 -19.76
N TYR A 238 8.39 11.07 -18.99
CA TYR A 238 9.51 11.98 -19.24
C TYR A 238 10.84 11.22 -19.25
N ALA A 239 11.06 10.34 -18.25
CA ALA A 239 12.30 9.60 -18.15
C ALA A 239 12.54 8.68 -19.35
N TYR A 240 11.55 7.89 -19.74
CA TYR A 240 11.66 6.98 -20.88
C TYR A 240 11.88 7.72 -22.19
N VAL A 241 11.20 8.85 -22.42
CA VAL A 241 11.43 9.69 -23.61
C VAL A 241 12.86 10.21 -23.65
N GLN A 242 13.38 10.73 -22.53
CA GLN A 242 14.73 11.28 -22.47
C GLN A 242 15.81 10.21 -22.63
N ILE A 243 15.64 9.05 -21.98
CA ILE A 243 16.55 7.91 -22.11
C ILE A 243 16.57 7.42 -23.56
N GLY A 244 15.40 7.21 -24.16
CA GLY A 244 15.27 6.77 -25.55
C GLY A 244 15.92 7.74 -26.53
N SER A 245 15.69 9.06 -26.36
CA SER A 245 16.30 10.08 -27.22
C SER A 245 17.83 10.09 -27.10
N THR A 246 18.37 9.92 -25.89
CA THR A 246 19.82 9.93 -25.65
C THR A 246 20.49 8.68 -26.19
N ILE A 247 19.89 7.50 -26.03
CA ILE A 247 20.39 6.25 -26.61
C ILE A 247 20.38 6.34 -28.14
N ARG A 248 19.33 6.92 -28.76
CA ARG A 248 19.29 7.18 -30.20
C ARG A 248 20.39 8.14 -30.66
N ARG A 249 20.68 9.21 -29.90
CA ARG A 249 21.81 10.11 -30.21
C ARG A 249 23.16 9.40 -30.11
N ARG A 250 23.42 8.67 -29.02
CA ARG A 250 24.68 7.93 -28.81
C ARG A 250 24.91 6.84 -29.86
N SER A 251 23.85 6.12 -30.26
CA SER A 251 23.94 5.09 -31.31
C SER A 251 24.22 5.69 -32.69
N LYS A 252 23.63 6.84 -33.03
CA LYS A 252 23.98 7.58 -34.27
C LYS A 252 25.44 7.99 -34.28
N VAL A 253 25.92 8.63 -33.21
CA VAL A 253 27.33 9.05 -33.08
C VAL A 253 28.28 7.85 -33.19
N SER A 254 27.98 6.74 -32.50
CA SER A 254 28.79 5.52 -32.56
C SER A 254 28.85 4.93 -33.98
N ARG A 255 27.72 4.90 -34.71
CA ARG A 255 27.68 4.47 -36.12
C ARG A 255 28.55 5.36 -37.01
N THR A 256 28.46 6.68 -36.86
CA THR A 256 29.28 7.64 -37.63
C THR A 256 30.77 7.47 -37.35
N ILE A 257 31.16 7.32 -36.08
CA ILE A 257 32.58 7.10 -35.70
C ILE A 257 33.09 5.77 -36.28
N ASN A 258 32.28 4.69 -36.22
CA ASN A 258 32.65 3.40 -36.78
C ASN A 258 32.79 3.43 -38.30
N GLN A 259 31.91 4.17 -39.00
CA GLN A 259 32.03 4.40 -40.45
C GLN A 259 33.30 5.19 -40.78
N ALA A 260 33.58 6.28 -40.06
CA ALA A 260 34.80 7.07 -40.26
C ALA A 260 36.08 6.24 -40.04
N ARG A 261 36.12 5.38 -39.00
CA ARG A 261 37.24 4.45 -38.76
C ARG A 261 37.44 3.48 -39.92
N ARG A 262 36.36 2.90 -40.47
CA ARG A 262 36.44 1.96 -41.61
C ARG A 262 37.02 2.64 -42.84
N MET A 263 36.59 3.87 -43.15
CA MET A 263 37.13 4.64 -44.28
C MET A 263 38.63 4.94 -44.10
N SER A 264 39.06 5.30 -42.89
CA SER A 264 40.48 5.58 -42.61
C SER A 264 41.41 4.36 -42.69
N MET A 265 40.87 3.15 -42.44
CA MET A 265 41.65 1.90 -42.61
C MET A 265 41.78 1.52 -44.08
N GLN A 266 40.78 1.80 -44.91
CA GLN A 266 40.83 1.52 -46.35
C GLN A 266 41.79 2.45 -47.10
N SER A 267 41.96 3.69 -46.65
CA SER A 267 42.88 4.65 -47.31
C SER A 267 44.35 4.46 -46.96
N ARG A 268 44.69 3.50 -46.08
CA ARG A 268 46.06 3.23 -45.61
C ARG A 268 46.69 1.98 -46.24
N ASN A 269 45.91 1.20 -46.99
CA ASN A 269 46.37 0.07 -47.81
C ASN A 269 46.40 0.50 -49.27
#